data_AF-A0A2N2LQ85-F1
#
_entry.id   AF-A0A2N2LQ85-F1
#
_cell.length_a   1.000
_cell.length_b   1.000
_cell.length_c   1.000
_cell.angle_alpha   90.00
_cell.angle_beta   90.00
_cell.angle_gamma   90.00
#
_symmetry.space_group_name_H-M   'P 1'
#
loop_
_entity.id
_entity.type
_entity.pdbx_description
1 polymer ?
#
loop_
_entity_poly.entity_id
_entity_poly.type
_entity_poly.pdbx_seq_one_letter_code
_entity_poly.pdbx_strand_id
1 'polypeptide(L)'
;ATPIPRTLYMALTGVRDISIINTPPAERQPIVTHIGPYSQKLIRQAIIREIERGGQVFFVHNRVQTIGSMRMHLNNLVPEARIGVAHGQMHEGDLSQVMTQFTNGEIDVLLCTSIIESGLDIPNANTLIVDRGDTFGLAQLYQLRGRVGRGAMRAYAYFFRHRKRPPTPEGQERLETIAENTQLGAGYSIAMRDLEMRGAGELLGTRQHGAIASVGFQLYTRLLAQAVRSLKSGSIEIEEQKMPGFKEIKMAVIVDLPIDVGIPTNYVTDQRMRLSLYRRIANIEDLSQLNELRNEFIDRFGEIPKEVENLLYQIQLKQLCEEAGFTSVGLEGEQIVLRFPPLTEGMKKRELPEIGNGVRTGKNAYWLPFNQIHKDWKDVLVLAIKDYIRVSQSNKVPV
;
A
#
# COMPACT_ATOMS: atom_id res chain seq x y z
N ALA A 1 -0.44 0.47 18.66
CA ALA A 1 0.52 -0.57 18.22
C ALA A 1 0.34 -0.85 16.72
N THR A 2 1.25 -1.59 16.10
CA THR A 2 1.16 -2.05 14.69
C THR A 2 0.97 -3.56 14.67
N PRO A 3 -0.03 -4.11 13.95
CA PRO A 3 -0.15 -5.55 13.76
C PRO A 3 1.01 -6.11 12.94
N ILE A 4 1.35 -7.39 13.18
CA ILE A 4 2.35 -8.10 12.37
C ILE A 4 1.83 -8.21 10.93
N PRO A 5 2.64 -7.95 9.89
CA PRO A 5 2.19 -7.91 8.49
C PRO A 5 1.40 -9.16 8.05
N ARG A 6 1.84 -10.37 8.44
CA ARG A 6 1.13 -11.63 8.12
C ARG A 6 -0.23 -11.71 8.80
N THR A 7 -0.34 -11.28 10.05
CA THR A 7 -1.60 -11.28 10.80
C THR A 7 -2.57 -10.24 10.24
N LEU A 8 -2.06 -9.07 9.85
CA LEU A 8 -2.83 -8.05 9.14
C LEU A 8 -3.34 -8.60 7.81
N TYR A 9 -2.50 -9.32 7.05
CA TYR A 9 -2.91 -9.99 5.82
C TYR A 9 -4.04 -11.01 6.07
N MET A 10 -3.90 -11.91 7.06
CA MET A 10 -4.96 -12.87 7.41
C MET A 10 -6.27 -12.20 7.82
N ALA A 11 -6.18 -11.04 8.46
CA ALA A 11 -7.35 -10.25 8.80
C ALA A 11 -8.02 -9.63 7.56
N LEU A 12 -7.22 -9.13 6.62
CA LEU A 12 -7.71 -8.60 5.35
C LEU A 12 -8.32 -9.68 4.45
N THR A 13 -7.80 -10.90 4.52
CA THR A 13 -8.37 -12.06 3.83
C THR A 13 -9.54 -12.69 4.58
N GLY A 14 -10.00 -12.10 5.69
CA GLY A 14 -11.16 -12.55 6.45
C GLY A 14 -11.00 -13.87 7.21
N VAL A 15 -9.78 -14.43 7.23
CA VAL A 15 -9.40 -15.60 8.04
C VAL A 15 -9.38 -15.24 9.54
N ARG A 16 -9.14 -13.97 9.87
CA ARG A 16 -9.27 -13.43 11.23
C ARG A 16 -10.12 -12.16 11.22
N ASP A 17 -10.89 -11.96 12.29
CA ASP A 17 -11.63 -10.71 12.48
C ASP A 17 -10.70 -9.61 13.01
N ILE A 18 -10.90 -8.38 12.54
CA ILE A 18 -10.15 -7.20 12.96
C ILE A 18 -11.10 -6.13 13.45
N SER A 19 -10.87 -5.65 14.67
CA SER A 19 -11.53 -4.49 15.22
C SER A 19 -10.51 -3.36 15.34
N ILE A 20 -10.86 -2.18 14.82
CA ILE A 20 -9.97 -1.01 14.81
C ILE A 20 -10.51 -0.01 15.83
N ILE A 21 -9.69 0.30 16.83
CA ILE A 21 -9.98 1.33 17.84
C ILE A 21 -9.24 2.60 17.43
N ASN A 22 -9.97 3.56 16.85
CA ASN A 22 -9.40 4.81 16.34
C ASN A 22 -9.46 5.97 17.34
N THR A 23 -10.36 5.91 18.32
CA THR A 23 -10.56 7.01 19.27
C THR A 23 -9.35 7.12 20.21
N PRO A 24 -8.57 8.21 20.14
CA PRO A 24 -7.48 8.42 21.08
C PRO A 24 -8.03 8.77 22.47
N PRO A 25 -7.26 8.53 23.56
CA PRO A 25 -7.57 9.07 24.87
C PRO A 25 -7.70 10.60 24.83
N ALA A 26 -8.63 11.17 25.61
CA ALA A 26 -9.09 12.56 25.50
C ALA A 26 -8.01 13.64 25.65
N GLU A 27 -6.86 13.33 26.24
CA GLU A 27 -5.78 14.31 26.50
C GLU A 27 -4.55 14.15 25.61
N ARG A 28 -4.56 13.20 24.66
CA ARG A 28 -3.35 12.90 23.89
C ARG A 28 -3.14 13.88 22.74
N GLN A 29 -2.00 14.56 22.74
CA GLN A 29 -1.60 15.48 21.67
C GLN A 29 -0.85 14.75 20.53
N PRO A 30 -1.00 15.18 19.25
CA PRO A 30 -0.18 14.66 18.16
C PRO A 30 1.31 14.93 18.35
N ILE A 31 2.14 13.94 18.01
CA ILE A 31 3.59 14.00 18.14
C ILE A 31 4.17 14.72 16.92
N VAL A 32 4.92 15.80 17.17
CA VAL A 32 5.60 16.53 16.09
C VAL A 32 6.80 15.73 15.63
N THR A 33 6.82 15.33 14.37
CA THR A 33 7.88 14.49 13.82
C THR A 33 8.78 15.31 12.90
N HIS A 34 10.09 15.27 13.14
CA HIS A 34 11.12 15.93 12.34
C HIS A 34 12.07 14.91 11.74
N ILE A 35 12.40 15.09 10.47
CA ILE A 35 13.35 14.24 9.74
C ILE A 35 14.44 15.12 9.15
N GLY A 36 15.68 14.68 9.30
CA GLY A 36 16.80 15.43 8.74
C GLY A 36 18.15 14.73 8.90
N PRO A 37 19.21 15.27 8.31
CA PRO A 37 20.56 14.81 8.58
C PRO A 37 20.91 15.04 10.05
N TYR A 38 21.74 14.16 10.61
CA TYR A 38 22.26 14.30 11.97
C TYR A 38 22.83 15.72 12.21
N SER A 39 22.31 16.40 13.22
CA SER A 39 22.67 17.77 13.59
C SER A 39 22.87 17.90 15.09
N GLN A 40 24.12 18.10 15.52
CA GLN A 40 24.47 18.29 16.93
C GLN A 40 23.75 19.49 17.55
N LYS A 41 23.62 20.59 16.79
CA LYS A 41 22.90 21.79 17.25
C LYS A 41 21.44 21.48 17.57
N LEU A 42 20.78 20.73 16.69
CA LEU A 42 19.37 20.39 16.86
C LEU A 42 19.15 19.39 18.00
N ILE A 43 20.07 18.43 18.18
CA ILE A 43 20.06 17.49 19.31
C ILE A 43 20.21 18.24 20.64
N ARG A 44 21.21 19.12 20.76
CA ARG A 44 21.42 19.94 21.98
C ARG A 44 20.18 20.78 22.29
N GLN A 45 19.62 21.47 21.29
CA GLN A 45 18.40 22.27 21.46
C GLN A 45 17.20 21.42 21.90
N ALA A 46 17.00 20.24 21.31
CA ALA A 46 15.92 19.34 21.67
C ALA A 46 16.05 18.82 23.12
N ILE A 47 17.27 18.46 23.53
CA ILE A 47 17.54 17.97 24.88
C ILE A 47 17.34 19.07 25.92
N ILE A 48 17.97 20.24 25.73
CA ILE A 48 17.87 21.36 26.68
C ILE A 48 16.41 21.81 26.83
N ARG A 49 15.69 21.94 25.72
CA ARG A 49 14.27 22.33 25.75
C ARG A 49 13.41 21.35 26.55
N GLU A 50 13.70 20.05 26.49
CA GLU A 50 12.93 19.06 27.25
C GLU A 50 13.28 19.12 28.75
N ILE A 51 14.57 19.30 29.07
CA ILE A 51 15.04 19.46 30.47
C ILE A 51 14.44 20.72 31.09
N GLU A 52 14.40 21.85 30.38
CA GLU A 52 13.77 23.10 30.85
C GLU A 52 12.27 22.94 31.14
N ARG A 53 11.61 21.98 30.49
CA ARG A 53 10.20 21.63 30.72
C ARG A 53 10.01 20.62 31.85
N GLY A 54 11.09 20.18 32.50
CA GLY A 54 11.06 19.10 33.49
C GLY A 54 10.72 17.73 32.89
N GLY A 55 10.87 17.57 31.58
CA GLY A 55 10.64 16.32 30.88
C GLY A 55 11.92 15.51 30.67
N GLN A 56 11.75 14.33 30.08
CA GLN A 56 12.86 13.40 29.85
C GLN A 56 12.98 13.01 28.38
N VAL A 57 14.19 12.60 27.97
CA VAL A 57 14.53 12.33 26.58
C VAL A 57 14.94 10.88 26.40
N PHE A 58 14.34 10.22 25.40
CA PHE A 58 14.87 8.98 24.86
C PHE A 58 15.84 9.29 23.72
N PHE A 59 17.08 8.80 23.83
CA PHE A 59 18.05 8.83 22.73
C PHE A 59 18.32 7.40 22.27
N VAL A 60 17.87 7.06 21.06
CA VAL A 60 17.99 5.71 20.52
C VAL A 60 19.22 5.61 19.61
N HIS A 61 20.15 4.75 20.01
CA HIS A 61 21.33 4.35 19.25
C HIS A 61 21.41 2.83 19.18
N ASN A 62 21.02 2.25 18.04
CA ASN A 62 20.84 0.81 17.89
C ASN A 62 22.15 0.03 17.61
N ARG A 63 23.17 0.25 18.44
CA ARG A 63 24.45 -0.47 18.34
C ARG A 63 25.20 -0.45 19.67
N VAL A 64 25.21 -1.59 20.36
CA VAL A 64 25.83 -1.71 21.70
C VAL A 64 27.33 -1.44 21.65
N GLN A 65 28.03 -1.86 20.59
CA GLN A 65 29.49 -1.69 20.48
C GLN A 65 29.91 -0.21 20.47
N THR A 66 29.05 0.69 20.00
CA THR A 66 29.35 2.13 19.86
C THR A 66 28.57 3.00 20.84
N ILE A 67 27.74 2.41 21.71
CA ILE A 67 26.89 3.16 22.65
C ILE A 67 27.72 3.93 23.68
N GLY A 68 28.86 3.36 24.13
CA GLY A 68 29.78 4.05 25.04
C GLY A 68 30.39 5.30 24.42
N SER A 69 30.81 5.25 23.16
CA SER A 69 31.30 6.42 22.42
C SER A 69 30.20 7.46 22.23
N MET A 70 28.96 7.03 21.97
CA MET A 70 27.81 7.93 21.87
C MET A 70 27.50 8.61 23.22
N ARG A 71 27.64 7.89 24.35
CA ARG A 71 27.52 8.48 25.69
C ARG A 71 28.52 9.62 25.89
N MET A 72 29.80 9.38 25.59
CA MET A 72 30.84 10.42 25.70
C MET A 72 30.53 11.61 24.77
N HIS A 73 30.06 11.33 23.55
CA HIS A 73 29.66 12.38 22.62
C HIS A 73 28.52 13.25 23.16
N LEU A 74 27.49 12.62 23.73
CA LEU A 74 26.36 13.32 24.34
C LEU A 74 26.76 14.10 25.60
N ASN A 75 27.63 13.56 26.45
CA ASN A 75 28.18 14.28 27.61
C ASN A 75 28.92 15.55 27.18
N ASN A 76 29.71 15.51 26.10
CA ASN A 76 30.39 16.68 25.58
C ASN A 76 29.42 17.68 24.92
N LEU A 77 28.34 17.17 24.32
CA LEU A 77 27.35 17.98 23.63
C LEU A 77 26.40 18.68 24.60
N VAL A 78 26.02 18.02 25.69
CA VAL A 78 25.08 18.50 26.71
C VAL A 78 25.60 18.14 28.11
N PRO A 79 26.65 18.83 28.61
CA PRO A 79 27.20 18.56 29.94
C PRO A 79 26.21 18.82 31.08
N GLU A 80 25.14 19.57 30.81
CA GLU A 80 24.08 19.89 31.77
C GLU A 80 23.12 18.71 32.04
N ALA A 81 23.11 17.70 31.15
CA ALA A 81 22.16 16.61 31.20
C ALA A 81 22.73 15.37 31.92
N ARG A 82 21.95 14.76 32.81
CA ARG A 82 22.29 13.47 33.42
C ARG A 82 21.96 12.34 32.44
N ILE A 83 23.00 11.74 31.85
CA ILE A 83 22.85 10.70 30.81
C ILE A 83 23.04 9.30 31.39
N GLY A 84 22.00 8.47 31.29
CA GLY A 84 22.01 7.04 31.61
C GLY A 84 22.11 6.18 30.36
N VAL A 85 22.63 4.96 30.49
CA VAL A 85 22.74 4.01 29.37
C VAL A 85 21.96 2.75 29.68
N ALA A 86 21.13 2.30 28.73
CA ALA A 86 20.35 1.06 28.85
C ALA A 86 20.41 0.24 27.56
N HIS A 87 20.96 -0.97 27.63
CA HIS A 87 21.00 -1.89 26.48
C HIS A 87 20.83 -3.36 26.90
N GLY A 88 20.61 -4.24 25.93
CA GLY A 88 20.02 -5.58 26.18
C GLY A 88 21.04 -6.61 26.61
N GLN A 89 22.31 -6.26 26.46
CA GLN A 89 23.44 -7.04 26.99
C GLN A 89 23.79 -6.68 28.45
N MET A 90 23.08 -5.72 29.07
CA MET A 90 23.26 -5.43 30.50
C MET A 90 22.68 -6.57 31.33
N HIS A 91 23.20 -6.75 32.53
CA HIS A 91 22.57 -7.64 33.49
C HIS A 91 21.19 -7.09 33.90
N GLU A 92 20.23 -7.96 34.17
CA GLU A 92 18.84 -7.58 34.46
C GLU A 92 18.74 -6.62 35.66
N GLY A 93 19.55 -6.84 36.70
CA GLY A 93 19.61 -5.96 37.87
C GLY A 93 20.06 -4.54 37.52
N ASP A 94 21.14 -4.41 36.74
CA ASP A 94 21.67 -3.10 36.32
C ASP A 94 20.67 -2.36 35.42
N LEU A 95 20.05 -3.08 34.49
CA LEU A 95 19.02 -2.52 33.61
C LEU A 95 17.82 -2.02 34.42
N SER A 96 17.35 -2.83 35.37
CA SER A 96 16.25 -2.45 36.25
C SER A 96 16.60 -1.20 37.06
N GLN A 97 17.81 -1.12 37.61
CA GLN A 97 18.26 0.04 38.39
C GLN A 97 18.26 1.32 37.55
N VAL A 98 18.85 1.29 36.34
CA VAL A 98 18.88 2.45 35.44
C VAL A 98 17.46 2.87 35.04
N MET A 99 16.55 1.91 34.83
CA MET A 99 15.15 2.20 34.51
C MET A 99 14.41 2.84 35.69
N THR A 100 14.65 2.38 36.92
CA THR A 100 14.11 3.00 38.13
C THR A 100 14.62 4.44 38.27
N GLN A 101 15.93 4.65 38.10
CA GLN A 101 16.54 6.00 38.14
C GLN A 101 15.94 6.93 37.07
N PHE A 102 15.73 6.42 35.85
CA PHE A 102 15.07 7.18 34.82
C PHE A 102 13.60 7.46 35.18
N THR A 103 12.86 6.49 35.70
CA THR A 103 11.46 6.70 36.11
C THR A 103 11.31 7.74 37.24
N ASN A 104 12.30 7.78 38.15
CA ASN A 104 12.35 8.73 39.26
C ASN A 104 12.81 10.15 38.86
N GLY A 105 13.20 10.36 37.59
CA GLY A 105 13.74 11.65 37.14
C GLY A 105 15.17 11.94 37.62
N GLU A 106 15.92 10.91 38.02
CA GLU A 106 17.35 11.03 38.37
C GLU A 106 18.23 11.09 37.10
N ILE A 107 17.70 10.62 35.98
CA ILE A 107 18.34 10.64 34.65
C ILE A 107 17.46 11.47 33.72
N ASP A 108 18.06 12.43 33.03
CA ASP A 108 17.34 13.30 32.08
C ASP A 108 17.27 12.69 30.69
N VAL A 109 18.35 12.01 30.27
CA VAL A 109 18.48 11.42 28.94
C VAL A 109 18.82 9.94 29.06
N LEU A 110 17.93 9.08 28.57
CA LEU A 110 18.19 7.64 28.46
C LEU A 110 18.74 7.30 27.08
N LEU A 111 20.05 7.05 27.02
CA LEU A 111 20.71 6.50 25.84
C LEU A 111 20.48 4.99 25.77
N CYS A 112 19.71 4.54 24.79
CA CYS A 112 19.27 3.16 24.72
C CYS A 112 19.28 2.56 23.31
N THR A 113 19.20 1.23 23.23
CA THR A 113 18.91 0.50 21.97
C THR A 113 17.40 0.38 21.76
N SER A 114 16.95 -0.46 20.83
CA SER A 114 15.53 -0.73 20.54
C SER A 114 14.74 -1.39 21.69
N ILE A 115 15.28 -1.51 22.90
CA ILE A 115 14.63 -2.19 24.04
C ILE A 115 13.42 -1.41 24.54
N ILE A 116 13.37 -0.11 24.29
CA ILE A 116 12.16 0.67 24.59
C ILE A 116 10.95 0.23 23.75
N GLU A 117 11.13 -0.58 22.70
CA GLU A 117 10.02 -1.19 21.94
C GLU A 117 9.21 -2.19 22.78
N SER A 118 9.80 -2.85 23.79
CA SER A 118 9.23 -4.04 24.42
C SER A 118 8.28 -3.81 25.60
N GLY A 119 8.02 -2.59 26.07
CA GLY A 119 6.99 -2.42 27.10
C GLY A 119 7.09 -1.24 28.05
N LEU A 120 8.18 -0.47 28.03
CA LEU A 120 8.36 0.62 28.98
C LEU A 120 7.34 1.73 28.74
N ASP A 121 6.67 2.13 29.82
CA ASP A 121 5.70 3.22 29.87
C ASP A 121 6.22 4.29 30.81
N ILE A 122 6.80 5.34 30.24
CA ILE A 122 7.37 6.45 31.01
C ILE A 122 6.63 7.72 30.57
N PRO A 123 5.62 8.18 31.34
CA PRO A 123 4.74 9.26 30.93
C PRO A 123 5.47 10.61 30.80
N ASN A 124 6.58 10.79 31.53
CA ASN A 124 7.36 12.03 31.56
C ASN A 124 8.31 12.18 30.36
N ALA A 125 8.47 11.14 29.55
CA ALA A 125 9.31 11.18 28.36
C ALA A 125 8.53 11.71 27.16
N ASN A 126 8.73 12.99 26.81
CA ASN A 126 8.03 13.62 25.68
C ASN A 126 8.91 13.86 24.47
N THR A 127 10.23 13.68 24.56
CA THR A 127 11.14 13.84 23.42
C THR A 127 11.84 12.54 23.07
N LEU A 128 11.71 12.13 21.81
CA LEU A 128 12.40 10.98 21.22
C LEU A 128 13.41 11.48 20.18
N ILE A 129 14.65 11.00 20.29
CA ILE A 129 15.71 11.24 19.31
C ILE A 129 16.24 9.90 18.83
N VAL A 130 16.26 9.69 17.51
CA VAL A 130 16.80 8.48 16.87
C VAL A 130 17.95 8.86 15.96
N ASP A 131 19.16 8.41 16.28
CA ASP A 131 20.40 8.78 15.57
C ASP A 131 20.45 8.27 14.11
N ARG A 132 20.04 7.01 13.91
CA ARG A 132 20.06 6.32 12.61
C ARG A 132 18.69 5.76 12.26
N GLY A 133 17.69 6.64 12.19
CA GLY A 133 16.31 6.31 11.86
C GLY A 133 16.18 5.59 10.51
N ASP A 134 17.09 5.87 9.57
CA ASP A 134 17.20 5.21 8.26
C ASP A 134 17.42 3.70 8.32
N THR A 135 17.91 3.18 9.46
CA THR A 135 18.22 1.74 9.62
C THR A 135 17.10 0.92 10.23
N PHE A 136 16.01 1.56 10.67
CA PHE A 136 14.88 0.89 11.30
C PHE A 136 13.79 0.52 10.28
N GLY A 137 13.00 -0.50 10.62
CA GLY A 137 11.76 -0.80 9.92
C GLY A 137 10.68 0.23 10.24
N LEU A 138 9.70 0.40 9.35
CA LEU A 138 8.61 1.37 9.54
C LEU A 138 7.78 1.08 10.80
N ALA A 139 7.46 -0.19 11.05
CA ALA A 139 6.76 -0.61 12.26
C ALA A 139 7.55 -0.29 13.54
N GLN A 140 8.87 -0.45 13.51
CA GLN A 140 9.75 -0.12 14.65
C GLN A 140 9.76 1.38 14.92
N LEU A 141 9.96 2.21 13.89
CA LEU A 141 9.90 3.67 14.01
C LEU A 141 8.57 4.14 14.62
N TYR A 142 7.46 3.54 14.19
CA TYR A 142 6.15 3.86 14.75
C TYR A 142 5.99 3.41 16.21
N GLN A 143 6.52 2.24 16.57
CA GLN A 143 6.51 1.76 17.95
C GLN A 143 7.35 2.67 18.85
N LEU A 144 8.57 3.02 18.46
CA LEU A 144 9.44 3.96 19.15
C LEU A 144 8.72 5.31 19.34
N ARG A 145 8.13 5.86 18.28
CA ARG A 145 7.34 7.10 18.34
C ARG A 145 6.18 7.00 19.33
N GLY A 146 5.49 5.85 19.36
CA GLY A 146 4.37 5.62 20.25
C GLY A 146 4.72 5.53 21.73
N ARG A 147 6.01 5.44 22.09
CA ARG A 147 6.52 5.41 23.47
C ARG A 147 6.60 6.80 24.09
N VAL A 148 6.59 7.88 23.31
CA VAL A 148 6.57 9.26 23.81
C VAL A 148 5.18 9.90 23.65
N GLY A 149 4.93 10.98 24.40
CA GLY A 149 3.69 11.76 24.30
C GLY A 149 2.48 11.00 24.80
N ARG A 150 2.59 10.47 26.02
CA ARG A 150 1.48 9.84 26.75
C ARG A 150 0.72 10.80 27.67
N GLY A 151 1.33 11.92 28.06
CA GLY A 151 0.68 12.99 28.82
C GLY A 151 0.03 14.07 27.94
N ALA A 152 -0.50 15.11 28.60
CA ALA A 152 -1.11 16.27 27.95
C ALA A 152 -0.09 17.19 27.24
N MET A 153 1.19 17.07 27.61
CA MET A 153 2.26 17.85 26.98
C MET A 153 2.54 17.40 25.56
N ARG A 154 2.76 18.37 24.67
CA ARG A 154 3.18 18.10 23.30
C ARG A 154 4.55 17.43 23.26
N ALA A 155 4.63 16.32 22.54
CA ALA A 155 5.81 15.51 22.34
C ALA A 155 6.46 15.73 20.97
N TYR A 156 7.76 15.46 20.90
CA TYR A 156 8.60 15.64 19.71
C TYR A 156 9.35 14.34 19.40
N ALA A 157 9.42 13.98 18.11
CA ALA A 157 10.20 12.85 17.62
C ALA A 157 11.15 13.33 16.51
N TYR A 158 12.45 13.11 16.70
CA TYR A 158 13.50 13.47 15.76
C TYR A 158 14.10 12.19 15.18
N PHE A 159 13.91 11.96 13.88
CA PHE A 159 14.51 10.86 13.15
C PHE A 159 15.66 11.38 12.29
N PHE A 160 16.88 11.08 12.70
CA PHE A 160 18.07 11.46 11.96
C PHE A 160 18.49 10.38 10.95
N ARG A 161 19.03 10.85 9.84
CA ARG A 161 19.80 10.04 8.90
C ARG A 161 21.28 10.40 8.98
N HIS A 162 22.13 9.49 8.52
CA HIS A 162 23.57 9.72 8.51
C HIS A 162 23.94 11.01 7.74
N ARG A 163 24.83 11.83 8.30
CA ARG A 163 25.19 13.15 7.74
C ARG A 163 25.82 13.05 6.34
N LYS A 164 26.70 12.08 6.12
CA LYS A 164 27.49 11.93 4.89
C LYS A 164 27.00 10.85 3.93
N ARG A 165 26.16 9.93 4.40
CA ARG A 165 25.77 8.74 3.64
C ARG A 165 24.26 8.86 3.40
N PRO A 166 23.80 8.94 2.15
CA PRO A 166 22.37 8.96 1.91
C PRO A 166 21.74 7.63 2.36
N PRO A 167 20.50 7.66 2.88
CA PRO A 167 19.75 6.45 3.14
C PRO A 167 19.46 5.72 1.84
N THR A 168 19.13 4.43 1.94
CA THR A 168 18.58 3.69 0.80
C THR A 168 17.24 4.31 0.36
N PRO A 169 16.80 4.13 -0.90
CA PRO A 169 15.49 4.63 -1.34
C PRO A 169 14.35 4.17 -0.42
N GLU A 170 14.36 2.90 -0.02
CA GLU A 170 13.38 2.33 0.91
C GLU A 170 13.49 2.96 2.32
N GLY A 171 14.71 3.20 2.82
CA GLY A 171 14.91 3.85 4.11
C GLY A 171 14.42 5.31 4.12
N GLN A 172 14.60 6.02 3.00
CA GLN A 172 14.07 7.38 2.82
C GLN A 172 12.54 7.38 2.79
N GLU A 173 11.93 6.45 2.03
CA GLU A 173 10.47 6.32 1.93
C GLU A 173 9.83 6.00 3.30
N ARG A 174 10.45 5.13 4.11
CA ARG A 174 9.99 4.82 5.47
C ARG A 174 10.03 6.06 6.36
N LEU A 175 11.10 6.85 6.27
CA LEU A 175 11.22 8.10 7.02
C LEU A 175 10.11 9.08 6.60
N GLU A 176 9.94 9.35 5.30
CA GLU A 176 8.88 10.24 4.80
C GLU A 176 7.48 9.78 5.25
N THR A 177 7.20 8.48 5.11
CA THR A 177 5.92 7.89 5.55
C THR A 177 5.64 8.13 7.03
N ILE A 178 6.63 8.00 7.92
CA ILE A 178 6.41 8.23 9.36
C ILE A 178 6.19 9.72 9.67
N ALA A 179 6.78 10.65 8.91
CA ALA A 179 6.54 12.08 9.07
C ALA A 179 5.18 12.53 8.53
N GLU A 180 4.67 11.93 7.46
CA GLU A 180 3.33 12.26 6.94
C GLU A 180 2.21 11.75 7.84
N ASN A 181 2.41 10.56 8.43
CA ASN A 181 1.41 9.89 9.28
C ASN A 181 1.48 10.34 10.74
N THR A 182 1.21 11.62 11.02
CA THR A 182 1.25 12.22 12.38
C THR A 182 -0.02 12.02 13.21
N GLN A 183 -1.12 11.59 12.59
CA GLN A 183 -2.41 11.46 13.27
C GLN A 183 -2.41 10.30 14.29
N LEU A 184 -3.06 10.53 15.43
CA LEU A 184 -3.34 9.48 16.40
C LEU A 184 -4.28 8.45 15.76
N GLY A 185 -3.95 7.15 15.87
CA GLY A 185 -4.65 6.08 15.16
C GLY A 185 -4.05 5.69 13.81
N ALA A 186 -2.97 6.33 13.36
CA ALA A 186 -2.28 5.97 12.11
C ALA A 186 -1.64 4.56 12.10
N GLY A 187 -1.73 3.79 13.18
CA GLY A 187 -1.09 2.47 13.30
C GLY A 187 -1.58 1.46 12.27
N TYR A 188 -2.84 1.56 11.85
CA TYR A 188 -3.39 0.74 10.77
C TYR A 188 -2.79 1.15 9.41
N SER A 189 -2.79 2.44 9.08
CA SER A 189 -2.21 2.98 7.84
C SER A 189 -0.71 2.69 7.72
N ILE A 190 0.01 2.81 8.84
CA ILE A 190 1.43 2.47 8.94
C ILE A 190 1.68 0.99 8.68
N ALA A 191 0.86 0.10 9.27
CA ALA A 191 1.02 -1.34 9.08
C ALA A 191 0.64 -1.79 7.67
N MET A 192 -0.34 -1.15 7.04
CA MET A 192 -0.64 -1.32 5.62
C MET A 192 0.53 -0.90 4.74
N ARG A 193 1.11 0.26 5.01
CA ARG A 193 2.25 0.74 4.24
C ARG A 193 3.51 -0.11 4.45
N ASP A 194 3.73 -0.63 5.66
CA ASP A 194 4.81 -1.59 5.96
C ASP A 194 4.60 -2.91 5.20
N LEU A 195 3.36 -3.39 5.07
CA LEU A 195 3.01 -4.57 4.26
C LEU A 195 3.23 -4.32 2.76
N GLU A 196 2.87 -3.13 2.26
CA GLU A 196 3.11 -2.72 0.88
C GLU A 196 4.61 -2.62 0.57
N MET A 197 5.39 -1.94 1.43
CA MET A 197 6.83 -1.72 1.25
C MET A 197 7.63 -3.01 1.30
N ARG A 198 7.29 -3.93 2.23
CA ARG A 198 7.95 -5.24 2.32
C ARG A 198 7.55 -6.17 1.18
N GLY A 199 6.51 -5.82 0.43
CA GLY A 199 5.81 -6.71 -0.48
C GLY A 199 5.03 -7.75 0.31
N ALA A 200 3.73 -7.88 0.03
CA ALA A 200 2.93 -8.98 0.56
C ALA A 200 3.38 -10.30 -0.08
N GLY A 201 4.52 -10.83 0.33
CA GLY A 201 4.96 -12.18 -0.02
C GLY A 201 5.27 -12.38 -1.50
N GLU A 202 6.56 -12.43 -1.79
CA GLU A 202 7.17 -13.55 -2.49
C GLU A 202 6.34 -14.87 -2.37
N LEU A 203 5.33 -15.04 -3.23
CA LEU A 203 4.65 -16.32 -3.49
C LEU A 203 4.70 -16.69 -4.98
N LEU A 204 5.32 -15.85 -5.83
CA LEU A 204 5.51 -16.14 -7.26
C LEU A 204 6.95 -15.97 -7.78
N GLY A 205 7.88 -15.39 -7.02
CA GLY A 205 9.31 -15.40 -7.37
C GLY A 205 9.75 -14.53 -8.56
N THR A 206 10.80 -13.75 -8.26
CA THR A 206 11.83 -13.14 -9.12
C THR A 206 11.47 -12.07 -10.15
N ARG A 207 11.74 -10.82 -9.74
CA ARG A 207 12.09 -9.62 -10.54
C ARG A 207 11.06 -9.19 -11.60
N GLN A 208 10.35 -8.09 -11.32
CA GLN A 208 10.50 -6.81 -12.03
C GLN A 208 9.60 -5.73 -11.39
N HIS A 209 9.88 -4.48 -11.74
CA HIS A 209 9.62 -3.22 -11.01
C HIS A 209 8.13 -2.97 -10.65
N GLY A 210 7.79 -2.37 -9.51
CA GLY A 210 8.00 -0.97 -9.14
C GLY A 210 6.78 -0.13 -9.58
N ALA A 211 5.93 0.28 -8.64
CA ALA A 211 4.71 1.10 -8.78
C ALA A 211 3.36 0.42 -9.16
N ILE A 212 3.32 -0.70 -9.89
CA ILE A 212 2.03 -1.32 -10.30
C ILE A 212 1.42 -2.23 -9.21
N ALA A 213 2.25 -2.81 -8.33
CA ALA A 213 1.79 -3.71 -7.27
C ALA A 213 1.00 -3.02 -6.14
N SER A 214 1.23 -1.72 -5.89
CA SER A 214 0.61 -0.99 -4.77
C SER A 214 -0.88 -0.70 -4.99
N VAL A 215 -1.29 -0.42 -6.23
CA VAL A 215 -2.70 -0.18 -6.59
C VAL A 215 -3.49 -1.50 -6.65
N GLY A 216 -2.85 -2.59 -7.08
CA GLY A 216 -3.46 -3.92 -7.17
C GLY A 216 -3.77 -4.54 -5.81
N PHE A 217 -2.88 -4.38 -4.82
CA PHE A 217 -3.06 -4.98 -3.49
C PHE A 217 -4.24 -4.37 -2.71
N GLN A 218 -4.42 -3.04 -2.81
CA GLN A 218 -5.49 -2.33 -2.12
C GLN A 218 -6.89 -2.66 -2.68
N LEU A 219 -6.97 -2.89 -4.00
CA LEU A 219 -8.19 -3.36 -4.66
C LEU A 219 -8.46 -4.84 -4.35
N TYR A 220 -7.43 -5.68 -4.41
CA TYR A 220 -7.53 -7.11 -4.09
C TYR A 220 -8.01 -7.35 -2.65
N THR A 221 -7.41 -6.67 -1.67
CA THR A 221 -7.83 -6.77 -0.26
C THR A 221 -9.25 -6.27 -0.02
N ARG A 222 -9.71 -5.26 -0.77
CA ARG A 222 -11.13 -4.84 -0.75
C ARG A 222 -12.07 -5.90 -1.31
N LEU A 223 -11.75 -6.47 -2.46
CA LEU A 223 -12.57 -7.51 -3.10
C LEU A 223 -12.64 -8.77 -2.23
N LEU A 224 -11.54 -9.14 -1.57
CA LEU A 224 -11.47 -10.31 -0.70
C LEU A 224 -12.24 -10.09 0.62
N ALA A 225 -12.11 -8.91 1.23
CA ALA A 225 -12.90 -8.54 2.40
C ALA A 225 -14.40 -8.51 2.11
N GLN A 226 -14.80 -8.12 0.89
CA GLN A 226 -16.18 -8.13 0.44
C GLN A 226 -16.71 -9.56 0.26
N ALA A 227 -15.95 -10.43 -0.42
CA ALA A 227 -16.32 -11.84 -0.61
C ALA A 227 -16.47 -12.61 0.72
N VAL A 228 -15.60 -12.35 1.71
CA VAL A 228 -15.69 -13.04 3.00
C VAL A 228 -16.84 -12.53 3.87
N ARG A 229 -17.19 -11.24 3.79
CA ARG A 229 -18.39 -10.71 4.45
C ARG A 229 -19.66 -11.37 3.93
N SER A 230 -19.74 -11.61 2.61
CA SER A 230 -20.86 -12.32 1.97
C SER A 230 -21.01 -13.76 2.44
N LEU A 231 -19.90 -14.42 2.83
CA LEU A 231 -19.91 -15.80 3.32
C LEU A 231 -20.19 -15.90 4.83
N LYS A 232 -19.74 -14.94 5.64
CA LYS A 232 -19.93 -14.95 7.11
C LYS A 232 -21.33 -14.55 7.57
N SER A 233 -22.11 -13.84 6.76
CA SER A 233 -23.42 -13.31 7.21
C SER A 233 -24.53 -14.35 7.35
N GLY A 234 -24.33 -15.61 6.95
CA GLY A 234 -25.13 -16.76 7.42
C GLY A 234 -26.64 -16.79 7.15
N SER A 235 -27.23 -15.76 6.55
CA SER A 235 -28.66 -15.71 6.21
C SER A 235 -28.83 -15.25 4.77
N ILE A 236 -29.21 -16.19 3.91
CA ILE A 236 -30.54 -16.25 3.31
C ILE A 236 -30.76 -17.71 2.89
N GLU A 237 -31.84 -18.29 3.41
CA GLU A 237 -32.42 -19.53 2.93
C GLU A 237 -32.69 -19.41 1.43
N ILE A 238 -32.44 -20.51 0.73
CA ILE A 238 -32.68 -20.67 -0.70
C ILE A 238 -34.19 -20.67 -0.91
N GLU A 239 -34.79 -19.50 -1.05
CA GLU A 239 -36.09 -19.33 -1.69
C GLU A 239 -35.93 -18.47 -2.94
N GLU A 240 -36.40 -19.03 -4.06
CA GLU A 240 -36.25 -18.57 -5.45
C GLU A 240 -37.02 -17.27 -5.76
N GLN A 241 -36.88 -16.24 -4.94
CA GLN A 241 -37.41 -14.91 -5.24
C GLN A 241 -36.28 -13.91 -5.48
N LYS A 242 -35.83 -13.91 -6.74
CA LYS A 242 -35.27 -12.79 -7.52
C LYS A 242 -34.71 -11.61 -6.68
N MET A 243 -33.60 -11.84 -5.98
CA MET A 243 -32.71 -10.77 -5.54
C MET A 243 -31.82 -10.32 -6.71
N PRO A 244 -31.67 -9.01 -6.97
CA PRO A 244 -30.71 -8.53 -7.93
C PRO A 244 -29.31 -8.60 -7.31
N GLY A 245 -28.39 -9.35 -7.92
CA GLY A 245 -26.95 -9.08 -7.71
C GLY A 245 -25.99 -10.25 -7.64
N PHE A 246 -26.43 -11.51 -7.61
CA PHE A 246 -25.54 -12.62 -8.00
C PHE A 246 -25.52 -12.73 -9.53
N LYS A 247 -25.00 -11.69 -10.20
CA LYS A 247 -24.32 -11.92 -11.47
C LYS A 247 -23.03 -12.65 -11.09
N GLU A 248 -22.89 -13.86 -11.60
CA GLU A 248 -21.70 -14.70 -11.71
C GLU A 248 -20.41 -14.02 -11.26
N ILE A 249 -19.57 -14.71 -10.49
CA ILE A 249 -18.18 -14.31 -10.25
C ILE A 249 -17.50 -14.16 -11.62
N LYS A 250 -17.58 -12.96 -12.21
CA LYS A 250 -16.92 -12.63 -13.46
C LYS A 250 -15.44 -12.66 -13.16
N MET A 251 -14.74 -13.63 -13.75
CA MET A 251 -13.28 -13.66 -13.67
C MET A 251 -12.75 -12.32 -14.17
N ALA A 252 -11.94 -11.65 -13.34
CA ALA A 252 -11.40 -10.35 -13.69
C ALA A 252 -10.51 -10.48 -14.94
N VAL A 253 -10.93 -9.86 -16.03
CA VAL A 253 -10.15 -9.85 -17.28
C VAL A 253 -8.93 -8.96 -17.09
N ILE A 254 -7.75 -9.51 -17.36
CA ILE A 254 -6.48 -8.77 -17.39
C ILE A 254 -6.26 -8.24 -18.80
N VAL A 255 -6.11 -6.93 -18.96
CA VAL A 255 -5.82 -6.30 -20.26
C VAL A 255 -4.45 -5.64 -20.20
N ASP A 256 -3.49 -6.19 -20.93
CA ASP A 256 -2.10 -5.72 -21.02
C ASP A 256 -1.73 -5.45 -22.48
N LEU A 257 -1.80 -4.18 -22.88
CA LEU A 257 -1.56 -3.74 -24.25
C LEU A 257 -0.51 -2.62 -24.25
N PRO A 258 0.35 -2.53 -25.29
CA PRO A 258 1.41 -1.52 -25.39
C PRO A 258 0.84 -0.14 -25.79
N ILE A 259 -0.08 0.39 -24.98
CA ILE A 259 -0.73 1.69 -25.18
C ILE A 259 -0.61 2.53 -23.90
N ASP A 260 -0.30 3.82 -24.06
CA ASP A 260 -0.23 4.74 -22.93
C ASP A 260 -1.63 5.02 -22.39
N VAL A 261 -1.87 4.70 -21.12
CA VAL A 261 -3.20 4.81 -20.49
C VAL A 261 -3.10 5.71 -19.27
N GLY A 262 -3.99 6.70 -19.20
CA GLY A 262 -4.11 7.55 -18.02
C GLY A 262 -4.87 8.84 -18.27
N ILE A 263 -5.16 9.55 -17.18
CA ILE A 263 -5.68 10.92 -17.18
C ILE A 263 -4.50 11.88 -16.98
N PRO A 264 -4.07 12.62 -18.02
CA PRO A 264 -2.95 13.54 -17.93
C PRO A 264 -3.17 14.68 -16.92
N THR A 265 -2.11 15.13 -16.26
CA THR A 265 -2.15 16.21 -15.27
C THR A 265 -2.49 17.57 -15.86
N ASN A 266 -2.19 17.77 -17.15
CA ASN A 266 -2.54 18.96 -17.93
C ASN A 266 -4.01 18.95 -18.40
N TYR A 267 -4.67 17.78 -18.42
CA TYR A 267 -6.08 17.66 -18.80
C TYR A 267 -7.01 17.75 -17.59
N VAL A 268 -6.68 17.05 -16.50
CA VAL A 268 -7.35 17.22 -15.20
C VAL A 268 -6.31 17.60 -14.15
N THR A 269 -6.27 18.90 -13.84
CA THR A 269 -5.30 19.51 -12.91
C THR A 269 -5.58 19.15 -11.46
N ASP A 270 -6.85 19.10 -11.05
CA ASP A 270 -7.24 18.71 -9.69
C ASP A 270 -7.05 17.20 -9.44
N GLN A 271 -6.15 16.88 -8.52
CA GLN A 271 -5.84 15.52 -8.09
C GLN A 271 -7.05 14.80 -7.46
N ARG A 272 -7.89 15.50 -6.69
CA ARG A 272 -9.08 14.89 -6.06
C ARG A 272 -10.11 14.51 -7.11
N MET A 273 -10.32 15.40 -8.07
CA MET A 273 -11.20 15.16 -9.22
C MET A 273 -10.70 13.99 -10.07
N ARG A 274 -9.40 13.94 -10.37
CA ARG A 274 -8.78 12.83 -11.10
C ARG A 274 -8.95 11.48 -10.39
N LEU A 275 -8.77 11.44 -9.07
CA LEU A 275 -9.02 10.24 -8.27
C LEU A 275 -10.50 9.83 -8.27
N SER A 276 -11.43 10.79 -8.25
CA SER A 276 -12.87 10.53 -8.36
C SER A 276 -13.23 9.93 -9.72
N LEU A 277 -12.66 10.49 -10.81
CA LEU A 277 -12.85 9.98 -12.17
C LEU A 277 -12.33 8.54 -12.29
N TYR A 278 -11.13 8.24 -11.79
CA TYR A 278 -10.61 6.87 -11.78
C TYR A 278 -11.52 5.90 -11.01
N ARG A 279 -12.09 6.31 -9.87
CA ARG A 279 -13.05 5.47 -9.12
C ARG A 279 -14.32 5.21 -9.90
N ARG A 280 -14.85 6.22 -10.60
CA ARG A 280 -16.04 6.07 -11.44
C ARG A 280 -15.77 5.13 -12.62
N ILE A 281 -14.63 5.30 -13.29
CA ILE A 281 -14.17 4.42 -14.38
C ILE A 281 -14.07 2.97 -13.94
N ALA A 282 -13.53 2.72 -12.74
CA ALA A 282 -13.39 1.37 -12.19
C ALA A 282 -14.73 0.67 -11.89
N ASN A 283 -15.81 1.44 -11.70
CA ASN A 283 -17.15 0.94 -11.35
C ASN A 283 -18.11 0.88 -12.55
N ILE A 284 -17.63 1.07 -13.79
CA ILE A 284 -18.47 1.01 -14.99
C ILE A 284 -18.79 -0.46 -15.30
N GLU A 285 -20.09 -0.78 -15.32
CA GLU A 285 -20.58 -2.15 -15.55
C GLU A 285 -21.17 -2.36 -16.94
N ASP A 286 -21.50 -1.27 -17.65
CA ASP A 286 -22.13 -1.33 -18.98
C ASP A 286 -21.50 -0.34 -19.97
N LEU A 287 -21.65 -0.63 -21.26
CA LEU A 287 -21.16 0.19 -22.36
C LEU A 287 -21.90 1.54 -22.44
N SER A 288 -23.15 1.62 -21.99
CA SER A 288 -23.91 2.89 -21.93
C SER A 288 -23.24 3.89 -20.97
N GLN A 289 -22.91 3.45 -19.76
CA GLN A 289 -22.22 4.25 -18.74
C GLN A 289 -20.83 4.72 -19.22
N LEU A 290 -20.13 3.90 -20.01
CA LEU A 290 -18.86 4.29 -20.62
C LEU A 290 -19.03 5.43 -21.62
N ASN A 291 -20.08 5.39 -22.43
CA ASN A 291 -20.41 6.46 -23.38
C ASN A 291 -20.86 7.75 -22.66
N GLU A 292 -21.63 7.63 -21.58
CA GLU A 292 -21.99 8.78 -20.75
C GLU A 292 -20.74 9.44 -20.15
N LEU A 293 -19.81 8.64 -19.62
CA LEU A 293 -18.56 9.16 -19.08
C LEU A 293 -17.70 9.82 -20.17
N ARG A 294 -17.66 9.25 -21.37
CA ARG A 294 -16.98 9.86 -22.53
C ARG A 294 -17.57 11.23 -22.85
N ASN A 295 -18.90 11.35 -22.89
CA ASN A 295 -19.57 12.62 -23.14
C ASN A 295 -19.30 13.63 -22.01
N GLU A 296 -19.29 13.18 -20.76
CA GLU A 296 -18.92 14.02 -19.61
C GLU A 296 -17.48 14.53 -19.70
N PHE A 297 -16.53 13.70 -20.18
CA PHE A 297 -15.15 14.15 -20.39
C PHE A 297 -15.08 15.30 -21.40
N ILE A 298 -15.82 15.17 -22.51
CA ILE A 298 -15.89 16.20 -23.56
C ILE A 298 -16.54 17.48 -23.02
N ASP A 299 -17.67 17.37 -22.32
CA ASP A 299 -18.43 18.50 -21.80
C ASP A 299 -17.67 19.28 -20.73
N ARG A 300 -16.98 18.57 -19.82
CA ARG A 300 -16.31 19.19 -18.67
C ARG A 300 -14.86 19.60 -18.91
N PHE A 301 -14.15 18.88 -19.77
CA PHE A 301 -12.69 19.03 -19.93
C PHE A 301 -12.26 19.27 -21.39
N GLY A 302 -13.19 19.23 -22.35
CA GLY A 302 -12.90 19.45 -23.77
C GLY A 302 -12.33 18.21 -24.47
N GLU A 303 -11.55 18.41 -25.53
CA GLU A 303 -11.03 17.31 -26.36
C GLU A 303 -10.27 16.25 -25.56
N ILE A 304 -10.64 14.99 -25.77
CA ILE A 304 -10.08 13.85 -25.03
C ILE A 304 -8.65 13.56 -25.52
N PRO A 305 -7.63 13.60 -24.62
CA PRO A 305 -6.27 13.21 -24.96
C PRO A 305 -6.17 11.72 -25.34
N LYS A 306 -5.15 11.37 -26.12
CA LYS A 306 -4.93 10.00 -26.59
C LYS A 306 -4.81 8.99 -25.44
N GLU A 307 -4.23 9.39 -24.31
CA GLU A 307 -4.08 8.56 -23.12
C GLU A 307 -5.42 8.24 -22.44
N VAL A 308 -6.35 9.19 -22.48
CA VAL A 308 -7.72 9.02 -21.95
C VAL A 308 -8.57 8.22 -22.93
N GLU A 309 -8.37 8.42 -24.23
CA GLU A 309 -9.00 7.59 -25.26
C GLU A 309 -8.56 6.12 -25.14
N ASN A 310 -7.28 5.88 -24.91
CA ASN A 310 -6.73 4.54 -24.62
C ASN A 310 -7.30 3.96 -23.33
N LEU A 311 -7.50 4.77 -22.28
CA LEU A 311 -8.14 4.35 -21.03
C LEU A 311 -9.58 3.88 -21.26
N LEU A 312 -10.38 4.67 -21.98
CA LEU A 312 -11.76 4.30 -22.31
C LEU A 312 -11.81 3.04 -23.19
N TYR A 313 -10.89 2.93 -24.15
CA TYR A 313 -10.74 1.75 -24.99
C TYR A 313 -10.43 0.48 -24.16
N GLN A 314 -9.52 0.57 -23.19
CA GLN A 314 -9.17 -0.57 -22.34
C GLN A 314 -10.37 -1.07 -21.52
N ILE A 315 -11.21 -0.15 -21.03
CA ILE A 315 -12.44 -0.49 -20.28
C ILE A 315 -13.48 -1.12 -21.20
N GLN A 316 -13.67 -0.57 -22.41
CA GLN A 316 -14.54 -1.17 -23.42
C GLN A 316 -14.10 -2.60 -23.75
N LEU A 317 -12.80 -2.80 -23.96
CA LEU A 317 -12.23 -4.10 -24.28
C LEU A 317 -12.42 -5.10 -23.14
N LYS A 318 -12.21 -4.65 -21.90
CA LYS A 318 -12.45 -5.45 -20.69
C LYS A 318 -13.90 -5.94 -20.64
N GLN A 319 -14.87 -5.07 -20.86
CA GLN A 319 -16.29 -5.43 -20.86
C GLN A 319 -16.65 -6.45 -21.95
N LEU A 320 -16.16 -6.24 -23.17
CA LEU A 320 -16.36 -7.18 -24.28
C LEU A 320 -15.70 -8.54 -23.99
N CYS A 321 -14.53 -8.53 -23.35
CA CYS A 321 -13.85 -9.76 -22.96
C CYS A 321 -14.57 -10.52 -21.84
N GLU A 322 -15.15 -9.80 -20.87
CA GLU A 322 -16.00 -10.38 -19.84
C GLU A 322 -17.24 -11.05 -20.46
N GLU A 323 -17.88 -10.38 -21.41
CA GLU A 323 -19.05 -10.93 -22.13
C GLU A 323 -18.68 -12.18 -22.96
N ALA A 324 -17.50 -12.16 -23.59
CA ALA A 324 -16.96 -13.29 -24.34
C ALA A 324 -16.38 -14.42 -23.45
N GLY A 325 -16.22 -14.20 -22.15
CA GLY A 325 -15.66 -15.18 -21.22
C GLY A 325 -14.14 -15.39 -21.35
N PHE A 326 -13.42 -14.40 -21.89
CA PHE A 326 -11.95 -14.38 -21.86
C PHE A 326 -11.44 -14.05 -20.44
N THR A 327 -10.21 -14.44 -20.13
CA THR A 327 -9.53 -14.13 -18.85
C THR A 327 -8.38 -13.15 -19.01
N SER A 328 -7.74 -13.13 -20.18
CA SER A 328 -6.72 -12.14 -20.46
C SER A 328 -6.61 -11.75 -21.92
N VAL A 329 -6.17 -10.52 -22.14
CA VAL A 329 -5.75 -9.96 -23.41
C VAL A 329 -4.35 -9.40 -23.23
N GLY A 330 -3.39 -9.91 -23.99
CA GLY A 330 -1.97 -9.55 -23.83
C GLY A 330 -1.23 -9.50 -25.16
N LEU A 331 -0.10 -8.78 -25.22
CA LEU A 331 0.84 -8.89 -26.33
C LEU A 331 1.87 -9.99 -26.04
N GLU A 332 2.02 -10.95 -26.96
CA GLU A 332 3.08 -11.95 -26.95
C GLU A 332 3.82 -11.92 -28.28
N GLY A 333 5.05 -11.39 -28.27
CA GLY A 333 5.82 -11.15 -29.49
C GLY A 333 5.13 -10.12 -30.40
N GLU A 334 4.88 -10.50 -31.66
CA GLU A 334 4.15 -9.68 -32.65
C GLU A 334 2.67 -10.09 -32.75
N GLN A 335 2.09 -10.66 -31.70
CA GLN A 335 0.70 -11.13 -31.70
C GLN A 335 -0.05 -10.72 -30.43
N ILE A 336 -1.31 -10.30 -30.60
CA ILE A 336 -2.25 -10.12 -29.49
C ILE A 336 -2.90 -11.47 -29.20
N VAL A 337 -2.91 -11.87 -27.93
CA VAL A 337 -3.42 -13.15 -27.47
C VAL A 337 -4.65 -12.94 -26.59
N LEU A 338 -5.77 -13.54 -26.99
CA LEU A 338 -7.00 -13.63 -26.17
C LEU A 338 -7.05 -15.01 -25.53
N ARG A 339 -6.92 -15.08 -24.20
CA ARG A 339 -6.88 -16.36 -23.47
C ARG A 339 -8.20 -16.64 -22.76
N PHE A 340 -8.57 -17.90 -22.73
CA PHE A 340 -9.69 -18.40 -21.95
C PHE A 340 -9.23 -18.95 -20.59
N PRO A 341 -10.16 -19.17 -19.65
CA PRO A 341 -9.89 -19.89 -18.41
C PRO A 341 -9.24 -21.26 -18.69
N PRO A 342 -8.40 -21.77 -17.78
CA PRO A 342 -7.78 -23.08 -17.94
C PRO A 342 -8.83 -24.16 -18.22
N LEU A 343 -8.49 -25.10 -19.11
CA LEU A 343 -9.33 -26.24 -19.45
C LEU A 343 -9.56 -27.09 -18.19
N THR A 344 -10.79 -27.58 -18.01
CA THR A 344 -11.12 -28.55 -16.96
C THR A 344 -10.38 -29.88 -17.19
N GLU A 345 -10.05 -30.58 -16.09
CA GLU A 345 -9.35 -31.88 -16.16
C GLU A 345 -10.10 -32.84 -17.11
N GLY A 346 -9.41 -33.30 -18.16
CA GLY A 346 -9.95 -34.20 -19.19
C GLY A 346 -10.19 -33.57 -20.57
N MET A 347 -10.22 -32.24 -20.71
CA MET A 347 -10.38 -31.57 -22.01
C MET A 347 -9.02 -31.29 -22.69
N LYS A 348 -8.78 -31.86 -23.87
CA LYS A 348 -7.53 -31.68 -24.63
C LYS A 348 -7.45 -30.35 -25.40
N LYS A 349 -8.59 -29.78 -25.81
CA LYS A 349 -8.69 -28.52 -26.57
C LYS A 349 -10.11 -27.95 -26.41
N ARG A 350 -10.25 -26.61 -26.38
CA ARG A 350 -11.55 -25.94 -26.50
C ARG A 350 -11.95 -25.86 -27.97
N GLU A 351 -13.18 -26.22 -28.31
CA GLU A 351 -13.71 -25.98 -29.66
C GLU A 351 -13.92 -24.46 -29.83
N LEU A 352 -13.12 -23.87 -30.71
CA LEU A 352 -13.10 -22.43 -30.96
C LEU A 352 -13.58 -22.18 -32.39
N PRO A 353 -14.69 -21.44 -32.60
CA PRO A 353 -15.11 -21.05 -33.94
C PRO A 353 -14.04 -20.18 -34.62
N GLU A 354 -13.98 -20.23 -35.95
CA GLU A 354 -13.18 -19.27 -36.71
C GLU A 354 -13.85 -17.89 -36.62
N ILE A 355 -13.08 -16.89 -36.18
CA ILE A 355 -13.55 -15.52 -35.98
C ILE A 355 -12.62 -14.56 -36.73
N GLY A 356 -13.18 -13.66 -37.54
CA GLY A 356 -12.42 -12.64 -38.26
C GLY A 356 -11.37 -13.15 -39.27
N ASN A 357 -10.86 -12.24 -40.10
CA ASN A 357 -9.78 -12.55 -41.04
C ASN A 357 -8.41 -12.44 -40.35
N GLY A 358 -7.62 -13.52 -40.38
CA GLY A 358 -6.24 -13.53 -39.87
C GLY A 358 -6.08 -13.92 -38.40
N VAL A 359 -7.15 -14.29 -37.70
CA VAL A 359 -7.10 -14.80 -36.32
C VAL A 359 -6.77 -16.29 -36.34
N ARG A 360 -5.74 -16.71 -35.61
CA ARG A 360 -5.36 -18.12 -35.46
C ARG A 360 -5.92 -18.71 -34.17
N THR A 361 -6.46 -19.92 -34.24
CA THR A 361 -6.97 -20.66 -33.08
C THR A 361 -5.88 -21.51 -32.44
N GLY A 362 -5.64 -21.31 -31.14
CA GLY A 362 -4.76 -22.12 -30.31
C GLY A 362 -5.49 -23.24 -29.58
N LYS A 363 -4.85 -23.84 -28.57
CA LYS A 363 -5.47 -24.88 -27.72
C LYS A 363 -6.55 -24.32 -26.78
N ASN A 364 -6.39 -23.07 -26.35
CA ASN A 364 -7.29 -22.37 -25.42
C ASN A 364 -7.17 -20.83 -25.54
N ALA A 365 -6.84 -20.34 -26.74
CA ALA A 365 -6.60 -18.93 -26.99
C ALA A 365 -6.79 -18.57 -28.47
N TYR A 366 -7.08 -17.31 -28.77
CA TYR A 366 -6.98 -16.74 -30.11
C TYR A 366 -5.73 -15.88 -30.23
N TRP A 367 -5.12 -15.90 -31.41
CA TRP A 367 -3.92 -15.15 -31.74
C TRP A 367 -4.23 -14.22 -32.91
N LEU A 368 -4.04 -12.93 -32.72
CA LEU A 368 -4.25 -11.90 -33.72
C LEU A 368 -2.89 -11.29 -34.09
N PRO A 369 -2.60 -11.03 -35.36
CA PRO A 369 -1.38 -10.34 -35.75
C PRO A 369 -1.38 -8.91 -35.19
N PHE A 370 -0.30 -8.51 -34.53
CA PHE A 370 -0.09 -7.14 -34.08
C PHE A 370 0.83 -6.42 -35.06
N ASN A 371 0.30 -5.44 -35.78
CA ASN A 371 1.12 -4.54 -36.59
C ASN A 371 1.06 -3.13 -35.99
N GLN A 372 2.19 -2.69 -35.43
CA GLN A 372 2.33 -1.40 -34.75
C GLN A 372 2.18 -0.20 -35.70
N ILE A 373 2.28 -0.42 -37.02
CA ILE A 373 2.30 0.62 -38.05
C ILE A 373 0.88 1.00 -38.51
N HIS A 374 -0.10 0.09 -38.42
CA HIS A 374 -1.49 0.35 -38.82
C HIS A 374 -2.36 0.68 -37.60
N LYS A 375 -3.03 1.85 -37.60
CA LYS A 375 -3.91 2.28 -36.49
C LYS A 375 -5.14 1.38 -36.28
N ASP A 376 -5.44 0.52 -37.24
CA ASP A 376 -6.70 -0.25 -37.31
C ASP A 376 -6.68 -1.53 -36.46
N TRP A 377 -5.54 -1.90 -35.84
CA TRP A 377 -5.45 -3.12 -35.02
C TRP A 377 -6.42 -3.10 -33.82
N LYS A 378 -6.71 -1.91 -33.28
CA LYS A 378 -7.66 -1.73 -32.18
C LYS A 378 -9.08 -2.10 -32.60
N ASP A 379 -9.47 -1.70 -33.80
CA ASP A 379 -10.78 -1.98 -34.37
C ASP A 379 -10.91 -3.45 -34.76
N VAL A 380 -9.85 -4.03 -35.34
CA VAL A 380 -9.77 -5.46 -35.65
C VAL A 380 -9.93 -6.31 -34.39
N LEU A 381 -9.30 -5.92 -33.27
CA LEU A 381 -9.43 -6.64 -31.99
C LEU A 381 -10.86 -6.60 -31.45
N VAL A 382 -11.49 -5.42 -31.47
CA VAL A 382 -12.88 -5.24 -31.03
C VAL A 382 -13.85 -6.02 -31.92
N LEU A 383 -13.65 -5.97 -33.24
CA LEU A 383 -14.46 -6.72 -34.21
C LEU A 383 -14.33 -8.24 -33.99
N ALA A 384 -13.11 -8.76 -33.78
CA ALA A 384 -12.89 -10.17 -33.53
C ALA A 384 -13.62 -10.67 -32.26
N ILE A 385 -13.60 -9.87 -31.18
CA ILE A 385 -14.33 -10.23 -29.95
C ILE A 385 -15.84 -10.17 -30.17
N LYS A 386 -16.34 -9.17 -30.89
CA LYS A 386 -17.77 -9.07 -31.24
C LYS A 386 -18.24 -10.21 -32.15
N ASP A 387 -17.42 -10.60 -33.13
CA ASP A 387 -17.70 -11.74 -34.00
C ASP A 387 -17.76 -13.03 -33.19
N TYR A 388 -16.85 -13.22 -32.23
CA TYR A 388 -16.91 -14.34 -31.30
C TYR A 388 -18.20 -14.34 -30.47
N ILE A 389 -18.59 -13.20 -29.88
CA ILE A 389 -19.83 -13.07 -29.11
C ILE A 389 -21.03 -13.44 -29.99
N ARG A 390 -21.09 -12.93 -31.22
CA ARG A 390 -22.15 -13.21 -32.19
C ARG A 390 -22.25 -14.69 -32.54
N VAL A 391 -21.13 -15.33 -32.89
CA VAL A 391 -21.08 -16.75 -33.24
C VAL A 391 -21.41 -17.63 -32.04
N SER A 392 -20.92 -17.27 -30.85
CA SER A 392 -21.20 -17.99 -29.60
C SER A 392 -22.66 -17.86 -29.16
N GLN A 393 -23.34 -16.76 -29.50
CA GLN A 393 -24.78 -16.57 -29.25
C GLN A 393 -25.65 -17.29 -30.29
N SER A 394 -25.24 -17.33 -31.56
CA SER A 394 -25.95 -18.10 -32.60
C SER A 394 -25.87 -19.62 -32.42
N ASN A 395 -24.81 -20.15 -31.79
CA ASN A 395 -24.72 -21.57 -31.41
C ASN A 395 -25.49 -21.92 -30.12
N LYS A 396 -26.15 -20.94 -29.47
CA LYS A 396 -27.03 -21.12 -28.31
C LYS A 396 -28.51 -20.94 -28.73
N VAL A 397 -29.08 -21.90 -29.46
CA VAL A 397 -30.55 -22.04 -29.67
C VAL A 397 -30.92 -23.53 -29.51
N PRO A 398 -32.10 -23.87 -28.97
CA PRO A 398 -32.30 -24.54 -27.69
C PRO A 398 -32.39 -26.08 -27.83
N VAL A 399 -32.07 -26.81 -26.75
CA VAL A 399 -32.60 -28.16 -26.50
C VAL A 399 -33.60 -28.05 -25.37
#